data_AF-A0A928CX75-F1
#
_entry.id   AF-A0A928CX75-F1
#
_cell.length_a   1.000
_cell.length_b   1.000
_cell.length_c   1.000
_cell.angle_alpha   90.00
_cell.angle_beta   90.00
_cell.angle_gamma   90.00
#
_symmetry.space_group_name_H-M   'P 1'
#
loop_
_entity.id
_entity.type
_entity.pdbx_description
1 polymer ?
#
loop_
_entity_poly.entity_id
_entity_poly.type
_entity_poly.pdbx_seq_one_letter_code
_entity_poly.pdbx_strand_id
1 'polypeptide(L)'
;MSIQRFRQKLIDLIPVRNWRKKLSFKYGWFPQNSVQKGVVISSIRKLKLGGHVYIGANGTKLCCEGGVSIGYNTKIGEGCFILSTNHNYLSETRIPYDHIGLMQPVEIGKNCWIGARSIICPGVKIEDGAIVAMGSVVTKSVPKGAIVGGNPAKIIKFRDLELYDKLEKAGMCYPIPDELPREWVKTDGFRNYLQ
;
A
#
# COMPACT_ATOMS: atom_id res chain seq x y z
N MET A 1 6.20 45.81 -30.72
CA MET A 1 7.22 44.78 -30.38
C MET A 1 7.76 45.09 -28.98
N SER A 2 7.74 44.23 -27.98
CA SER A 2 7.40 42.80 -27.92
C SER A 2 6.88 42.44 -26.51
N ILE A 3 5.99 41.46 -26.48
CA ILE A 3 5.42 40.82 -25.30
C ILE A 3 6.55 40.05 -24.58
N GLN A 4 7.07 40.56 -23.47
CA GLN A 4 7.99 39.82 -22.60
C GLN A 4 7.83 40.19 -21.13
N ARG A 5 6.74 39.73 -20.49
CA ARG A 5 6.69 39.54 -19.02
C ARG A 5 5.51 38.68 -18.57
N PHE A 6 5.35 37.49 -19.16
CA PHE A 6 4.54 36.42 -18.55
C PHE A 6 5.08 35.07 -19.04
N ARG A 7 5.98 34.46 -18.25
CA ARG A 7 6.41 33.08 -18.45
C ARG A 7 6.36 32.32 -17.13
N GLN A 8 5.63 31.20 -17.19
CA GLN A 8 5.87 29.95 -16.49
C GLN A 8 5.74 29.89 -14.96
N LYS A 9 4.52 29.59 -14.49
CA LYS A 9 4.30 28.50 -13.52
C LYS A 9 3.28 27.54 -14.11
N LEU A 10 3.71 26.87 -15.18
CA LEU A 10 3.02 25.71 -15.70
C LEU A 10 3.26 24.56 -14.72
N ILE A 11 2.17 23.90 -14.36
CA ILE A 11 2.11 22.66 -13.61
C ILE A 11 3.11 21.68 -14.22
N ASP A 12 4.11 21.25 -13.46
CA ASP A 12 5.04 20.19 -13.86
C ASP A 12 4.29 18.84 -13.89
N LEU A 13 3.47 18.64 -14.92
CA LEU A 13 3.06 17.33 -15.40
C LEU A 13 4.27 16.73 -16.12
N ILE A 14 5.17 16.12 -15.36
CA ILE A 14 6.31 15.39 -15.91
C ILE A 14 5.83 14.01 -16.34
N PRO A 15 5.90 13.65 -17.64
CA PRO A 15 5.59 12.30 -18.10
C PRO A 15 6.62 11.29 -17.53
N VAL A 16 6.15 10.33 -16.74
CA VAL A 16 6.94 9.28 -16.05
C VAL A 16 7.46 8.24 -17.05
N ARG A 17 8.29 8.63 -18.03
CA ARG A 17 8.81 7.66 -19.02
C ARG A 17 10.32 7.53 -19.13
N ASN A 18 11.13 8.48 -18.67
CA ASN A 18 12.57 8.47 -19.01
C ASN A 18 13.58 8.63 -17.84
N TRP A 19 13.22 8.27 -16.61
CA TRP A 19 14.16 8.36 -15.46
C TRP A 19 14.98 7.07 -15.21
N ARG A 20 14.63 5.95 -15.85
CA ARG A 20 15.20 4.62 -15.53
C ARG A 20 16.68 4.40 -15.92
N LYS A 21 17.33 5.27 -16.70
CA LYS A 21 18.66 4.96 -17.30
C LYS A 21 19.85 5.82 -16.86
N LYS A 22 19.70 6.88 -16.05
CA LYS A 22 20.82 7.79 -15.73
C LYS A 22 21.29 7.85 -14.27
N LEU A 23 20.63 7.17 -13.34
CA LEU A 23 20.98 7.21 -11.90
C LEU A 23 21.56 5.90 -11.35
N SER A 24 21.66 4.85 -12.17
CA SER A 24 22.03 3.50 -11.72
C SER A 24 23.51 3.27 -11.41
N PHE A 25 24.43 4.18 -11.73
CA PHE A 25 25.86 3.87 -11.71
C PHE A 25 26.70 4.53 -10.60
N LYS A 26 26.12 5.37 -9.72
CA LYS A 26 26.93 6.14 -8.75
C LYS A 26 26.65 5.90 -7.26
N TYR A 27 25.55 5.22 -6.88
CA TYR A 27 25.13 5.18 -5.46
C TYR A 27 24.71 3.83 -4.87
N GLY A 28 24.86 2.70 -5.58
CA GLY A 28 24.36 1.42 -5.07
C GLY A 28 22.83 1.37 -5.06
N TRP A 29 22.23 0.33 -5.61
CA TRP A 29 20.83 0.35 -6.05
C TRP A 29 19.82 0.14 -4.89
N PHE A 30 18.69 0.86 -4.96
CA PHE A 30 17.69 1.20 -3.91
C PHE A 30 16.42 0.31 -3.94
N PRO A 31 15.58 0.21 -2.88
CA PRO A 31 14.53 -0.82 -2.74
C PRO A 31 13.35 -0.67 -3.73
N GLN A 32 12.89 -1.79 -4.28
CA GLN A 32 12.04 -1.90 -5.49
C GLN A 32 10.54 -1.64 -5.25
N ASN A 33 10.14 -0.42 -4.91
CA ASN A 33 8.71 -0.07 -4.88
C ASN A 33 8.11 0.04 -6.29
N SER A 34 6.90 -0.48 -6.48
CA SER A 34 6.19 -0.50 -7.75
C SER A 34 4.79 0.09 -7.59
N VAL A 35 4.62 1.35 -8.00
CA VAL A 35 3.33 2.03 -8.04
C VAL A 35 2.86 2.07 -9.48
N GLN A 36 1.74 1.41 -9.77
CA GLN A 36 1.25 1.29 -11.13
C GLN A 36 0.68 2.61 -11.67
N LYS A 37 0.62 2.73 -13.00
CA LYS A 37 0.06 3.91 -13.67
C LYS A 37 -1.41 4.09 -13.29
N GLY A 38 -1.81 5.33 -12.96
CA GLY A 38 -3.19 5.67 -12.63
C GLY A 38 -3.56 5.58 -11.15
N VAL A 39 -2.61 5.21 -10.27
CA VAL A 39 -2.78 5.35 -8.82
C VAL A 39 -2.86 6.84 -8.48
N VAL A 40 -3.88 7.22 -7.69
CA VAL A 40 -4.06 8.60 -7.23
C VAL A 40 -3.64 8.70 -5.76
N ILE A 41 -2.75 9.64 -5.45
CA ILE A 41 -2.25 9.85 -4.08
C ILE A 41 -2.42 11.33 -3.74
N SER A 42 -3.26 11.65 -2.76
CA SER A 42 -3.35 13.00 -2.20
C SER A 42 -2.45 13.14 -0.99
N SER A 43 -1.96 14.36 -0.71
CA SER A 43 -1.06 14.63 0.41
C SER A 43 0.17 13.70 0.48
N ILE A 44 0.81 13.44 -0.66
CA ILE A 44 1.91 12.46 -0.80
C ILE A 44 3.06 12.65 0.20
N ARG A 45 3.31 13.87 0.70
CA ARG A 45 4.31 14.14 1.75
C ARG A 45 4.02 13.43 3.08
N LYS A 46 2.78 12.97 3.29
CA LYS A 46 2.33 12.22 4.47
C LYS A 46 2.18 10.71 4.20
N LEU A 47 2.63 10.23 3.03
CA LEU A 47 2.75 8.82 2.72
C LEU A 47 4.13 8.31 3.13
N LYS A 48 4.17 7.24 3.93
CA LYS A 48 5.40 6.50 4.26
C LYS A 48 5.33 5.11 3.64
N LEU A 49 6.34 4.72 2.87
CA LEU A 49 6.44 3.39 2.27
C LEU A 49 7.72 2.70 2.74
N GLY A 50 7.60 1.44 3.14
CA GLY A 50 8.74 0.52 3.22
C GLY A 50 9.28 0.17 1.83
N GLY A 51 10.24 -0.76 1.78
CA GLY A 51 10.77 -1.30 0.53
C GLY A 51 9.92 -2.44 -0.04
N HIS A 52 10.01 -2.67 -1.35
CA HIS A 52 9.30 -3.74 -2.08
C HIS A 52 7.77 -3.70 -1.96
N VAL A 53 7.19 -2.51 -1.81
CA VAL A 53 5.75 -2.30 -1.84
C VAL A 53 5.23 -2.31 -3.28
N TYR A 54 4.15 -3.03 -3.54
CA TYR A 54 3.43 -2.97 -4.81
C TYR A 54 2.06 -2.31 -4.61
N ILE A 55 1.70 -1.38 -5.49
CA ILE A 55 0.39 -0.72 -5.51
C ILE A 55 -0.24 -0.86 -6.90
N GLY A 56 -1.30 -1.67 -6.98
CA GLY A 56 -2.02 -1.99 -8.21
C GLY A 56 -2.76 -0.81 -8.84
N ALA A 57 -3.01 -0.90 -10.14
CA ALA A 57 -3.62 0.15 -10.96
C ALA A 57 -5.16 0.26 -10.77
N ASN A 58 -5.85 0.71 -11.82
CA ASN A 58 -7.30 0.59 -12.00
C ASN A 58 -8.14 1.21 -10.87
N GLY A 59 -7.87 2.49 -10.56
CA GLY A 59 -8.68 3.28 -9.63
C GLY A 59 -8.21 3.21 -8.18
N THR A 60 -7.04 2.65 -7.90
CA THR A 60 -6.46 2.71 -6.55
C THR A 60 -6.22 4.15 -6.11
N LYS A 61 -6.73 4.50 -4.93
CA LYS A 61 -6.63 5.83 -4.34
C LYS A 61 -6.11 5.77 -2.91
N LEU A 62 -5.09 6.57 -2.62
CA LEU A 62 -4.56 6.78 -1.28
C LEU A 62 -4.85 8.24 -0.88
N CYS A 63 -5.73 8.44 0.10
CA CYS A 63 -6.01 9.75 0.68
C CYS A 63 -5.15 9.93 1.94
N CYS A 64 -3.99 10.59 1.83
CA CYS A 64 -2.98 10.62 2.89
C CYS A 64 -3.02 11.87 3.79
N GLU A 65 -4.09 12.67 3.77
CA GLU A 65 -4.19 13.92 4.54
C GLU A 65 -3.98 13.71 6.05
N GLY A 66 -4.50 12.62 6.63
CA GLY A 66 -4.28 12.22 8.03
C GLY A 66 -3.02 11.37 8.23
N GLY A 67 -2.42 10.88 7.14
CA GLY A 67 -1.21 10.06 7.13
C GLY A 67 -1.49 8.60 6.77
N VAL A 68 -0.65 8.03 5.91
CA VAL A 68 -0.71 6.62 5.53
C VAL A 68 0.70 6.04 5.62
N SER A 69 0.85 4.92 6.32
CA SER A 69 2.10 4.16 6.39
C SER A 69 1.90 2.74 5.88
N ILE A 70 2.77 2.27 4.98
CA ILE A 70 2.72 0.92 4.41
C ILE A 70 4.09 0.26 4.62
N GLY A 71 4.11 -0.87 5.31
CA GLY A 71 5.33 -1.63 5.64
C GLY A 71 5.96 -2.36 4.46
N TYR A 72 7.13 -2.94 4.71
CA TYR A 72 7.94 -3.65 3.71
C TYR A 72 7.20 -4.83 3.08
N ASN A 73 7.49 -5.14 1.82
CA ASN A 73 6.95 -6.28 1.07
C ASN A 73 5.41 -6.36 0.98
N THR A 74 4.70 -5.30 1.34
CA THR A 74 3.23 -5.27 1.32
C THR A 74 2.71 -5.07 -0.10
N LYS A 75 1.65 -5.81 -0.45
CA LYS A 75 1.03 -5.77 -1.78
C LYS A 75 -0.39 -5.24 -1.67
N ILE A 76 -0.65 -4.16 -2.39
CA ILE A 76 -1.97 -3.56 -2.54
C ILE A 76 -2.48 -3.93 -3.93
N GLY A 77 -3.61 -4.64 -3.98
CA GLY A 77 -4.30 -4.98 -5.21
C GLY A 77 -4.81 -3.74 -5.93
N GLU A 78 -5.30 -3.94 -7.15
CA GLU A 78 -5.89 -2.87 -7.95
C GLU A 78 -7.22 -2.36 -7.38
N GLY A 79 -7.58 -1.11 -7.70
CA GLY A 79 -8.86 -0.50 -7.32
C GLY A 79 -9.07 -0.32 -5.81
N CYS A 80 -8.02 -0.33 -4.99
CA CYS A 80 -8.16 -0.19 -3.54
C CYS A 80 -8.34 1.28 -3.12
N PHE A 81 -9.10 1.52 -2.05
CA PHE A 81 -9.22 2.84 -1.42
C PHE A 81 -8.61 2.78 -0.03
N ILE A 82 -7.61 3.63 0.23
CA ILE A 82 -6.97 3.77 1.54
C ILE A 82 -7.22 5.20 2.02
N LEU A 83 -8.04 5.37 3.05
CA LEU A 83 -8.54 6.67 3.47
C LEU A 83 -8.01 7.00 4.86
N SER A 84 -7.25 8.09 5.03
CA SER A 84 -6.73 8.53 6.35
C SER A 84 -7.50 9.70 6.95
N THR A 85 -8.64 10.07 6.37
CA THR A 85 -9.45 11.19 6.84
C THR A 85 -10.93 10.92 6.70
N ASN A 86 -11.69 11.57 7.57
CA ASN A 86 -13.14 11.63 7.48
C ASN A 86 -13.63 13.07 7.63
N HIS A 87 -14.85 13.35 7.17
CA HIS A 87 -15.51 14.60 7.50
C HIS A 87 -15.91 14.62 8.98
N ASN A 88 -15.85 15.79 9.64
CA ASN A 88 -16.32 15.93 11.01
C ASN A 88 -17.85 15.96 11.07
N TYR A 89 -18.45 14.76 11.12
CA TYR A 89 -19.89 14.56 11.32
C TYR A 89 -20.32 14.71 12.79
N LEU A 90 -19.36 14.87 13.70
CA LEU A 90 -19.60 15.20 15.11
C LEU A 90 -19.70 16.72 15.34
N SER A 91 -19.74 17.51 14.27
CA SER A 91 -19.82 18.96 14.36
C SER A 91 -21.10 19.39 15.07
N GLU A 92 -20.95 20.27 16.06
CA GLU A 92 -22.07 20.94 16.72
C GLU A 92 -22.54 22.19 15.93
N THR A 93 -21.87 22.54 14.82
CA THR A 93 -22.12 23.80 14.10
C THR A 93 -22.79 23.65 12.74
N ARG A 94 -22.66 22.50 12.06
CA ARG A 94 -23.16 22.29 10.69
C ARG A 94 -23.53 20.82 10.44
N ILE A 95 -24.47 20.61 9.52
CA ILE A 95 -24.81 19.31 8.93
C ILE A 95 -24.63 19.36 7.40
N PRO A 96 -24.26 18.25 6.72
CA PRO A 96 -23.93 16.92 7.29
C PRO A 96 -22.55 16.85 7.95
N TYR A 97 -21.71 17.86 7.76
CA TYR A 97 -20.39 18.03 8.41
C TYR A 97 -19.93 19.49 8.29
N ASP A 98 -18.90 19.89 9.06
CA ASP A 98 -18.26 21.19 8.92
C ASP A 98 -16.98 21.16 8.05
N HIS A 99 -16.21 22.24 8.08
CA HIS A 99 -14.97 22.38 7.30
C HIS A 99 -13.74 21.73 7.98
N ILE A 100 -13.92 21.12 9.16
CA ILE A 100 -12.87 20.45 9.91
C ILE A 100 -12.82 18.99 9.46
N GLY A 101 -11.64 18.54 9.06
CA GLY A 101 -11.38 17.13 8.75
C GLY A 101 -10.92 16.37 9.99
N LEU A 102 -11.47 15.17 10.21
CA LEU A 102 -10.96 14.23 11.20
C LEU A 102 -9.75 13.51 10.62
N MET A 103 -8.56 13.82 11.15
CA MET A 103 -7.31 13.18 10.74
C MET A 103 -7.16 11.85 11.50
N GLN A 104 -7.26 10.73 10.78
CA GLN A 104 -7.24 9.40 11.37
C GLN A 104 -6.26 8.52 10.58
N PRO A 105 -4.98 8.49 10.97
CA PRO A 105 -3.92 7.80 10.23
C PRO A 105 -4.27 6.34 9.94
N VAL A 106 -3.82 5.84 8.79
CA VAL A 106 -3.89 4.41 8.45
C VAL A 106 -2.50 3.82 8.47
N GLU A 107 -2.36 2.71 9.18
CA GLU A 107 -1.11 1.96 9.30
C GLU A 107 -1.31 0.55 8.72
N ILE A 108 -0.51 0.19 7.74
CA ILE A 108 -0.46 -1.16 7.16
C ILE A 108 0.93 -1.71 7.40
N GLY A 109 1.02 -2.85 8.07
CA GLY A 109 2.26 -3.52 8.45
C GLY A 109 3.05 -4.05 7.25
N LYS A 110 4.12 -4.79 7.55
CA LYS A 110 4.92 -5.52 6.55
C LYS A 110 4.24 -6.82 6.13
N ASN A 111 4.64 -7.34 4.97
CA ASN A 111 4.19 -8.62 4.42
C ASN A 111 2.65 -8.76 4.31
N CYS A 112 1.93 -7.64 4.27
CA CYS A 112 0.48 -7.64 4.17
C CYS A 112 0.04 -7.85 2.72
N TRP A 113 -1.13 -8.44 2.53
CA TRP A 113 -1.79 -8.53 1.24
C TRP A 113 -3.17 -7.91 1.31
N ILE A 114 -3.33 -6.76 0.66
CA ILE A 114 -4.61 -6.06 0.55
C ILE A 114 -5.23 -6.42 -0.79
N GLY A 115 -6.31 -7.19 -0.75
CA GLY A 115 -7.00 -7.67 -1.93
C GLY A 115 -7.55 -6.56 -2.81
N ALA A 116 -7.62 -6.83 -4.12
CA ALA A 116 -8.19 -5.90 -5.09
C ALA A 116 -9.57 -5.40 -4.65
N ARG A 117 -9.85 -4.12 -4.95
CA ARG A 117 -11.11 -3.43 -4.68
C ARG A 117 -11.50 -3.38 -3.20
N SER A 118 -10.53 -3.50 -2.29
CA SER A 118 -10.77 -3.33 -0.86
C SER A 118 -10.77 -1.86 -0.46
N ILE A 119 -11.52 -1.53 0.59
CA ILE A 119 -11.59 -0.20 1.19
C ILE A 119 -11.05 -0.29 2.62
N ILE A 120 -10.05 0.51 2.94
CA ILE A 120 -9.47 0.66 4.28
C ILE A 120 -9.94 1.99 4.85
N CYS A 121 -10.76 1.93 5.90
CA CYS A 121 -11.35 3.11 6.53
C CYS A 121 -10.33 3.90 7.36
N PRO A 122 -10.62 5.20 7.63
CA PRO A 122 -9.77 6.04 8.48
C PRO A 122 -9.55 5.47 9.87
N GLY A 123 -8.32 5.61 10.39
CA GLY A 123 -7.92 5.15 11.72
C GLY A 123 -7.61 3.65 11.84
N VAL A 124 -7.72 2.89 10.74
CA VAL A 124 -7.47 1.45 10.76
C VAL A 124 -5.97 1.15 10.83
N LYS A 125 -5.60 0.23 11.73
CA LYS A 125 -4.28 -0.40 11.79
C LYS A 125 -4.36 -1.86 11.35
N ILE A 126 -3.62 -2.22 10.32
CA ILE A 126 -3.46 -3.60 9.83
C ILE A 126 -2.05 -4.04 10.20
N GLU A 127 -1.94 -5.04 11.06
CA GLU A 127 -0.66 -5.55 11.54
C GLU A 127 -0.01 -6.53 10.55
N ASP A 128 1.25 -6.88 10.83
CA ASP A 128 2.12 -7.64 9.93
C ASP A 128 1.53 -8.96 9.47
N GLY A 129 1.76 -9.30 8.20
CA GLY A 129 1.34 -10.57 7.62
C GLY A 129 -0.18 -10.73 7.44
N ALA A 130 -0.99 -9.72 7.78
CA ALA A 130 -2.43 -9.80 7.60
C ALA A 130 -2.85 -9.84 6.12
N ILE A 131 -3.98 -10.48 5.85
CA ILE A 131 -4.60 -10.55 4.52
C ILE A 131 -6.00 -9.95 4.58
N VAL A 132 -6.29 -9.04 3.64
CA VAL A 132 -7.63 -8.53 3.38
C VAL A 132 -8.13 -9.16 2.10
N ALA A 133 -9.21 -9.95 2.19
CA ALA A 133 -9.84 -10.57 1.02
C ALA A 133 -10.38 -9.50 0.06
N MET A 134 -10.46 -9.82 -1.22
CA MET A 134 -10.88 -8.89 -2.27
C MET A 134 -12.30 -8.35 -2.01
N GLY A 135 -12.52 -7.08 -2.38
CA GLY A 135 -13.81 -6.41 -2.22
C GLY A 135 -14.22 -6.11 -0.76
N SER A 136 -13.31 -6.25 0.21
CA SER A 136 -13.64 -6.07 1.62
C SER A 136 -13.66 -4.59 2.04
N VAL A 137 -14.50 -4.27 3.03
CA VAL A 137 -14.54 -2.94 3.67
C VAL A 137 -14.06 -3.08 5.10
N VAL A 138 -12.81 -2.67 5.34
CA VAL A 138 -12.13 -2.81 6.62
C VAL A 138 -12.43 -1.59 7.48
N THR A 139 -13.32 -1.76 8.45
CA THR A 139 -13.79 -0.69 9.36
C THR A 139 -13.16 -0.75 10.75
N LYS A 140 -12.35 -1.78 11.04
CA LYS A 140 -11.70 -2.02 12.33
C LYS A 140 -10.27 -2.54 12.11
N SER A 141 -9.39 -2.29 13.06
CA SER A 141 -8.00 -2.77 13.03
C SER A 141 -7.90 -4.30 12.92
N VAL A 142 -6.88 -4.77 12.21
CA VAL A 142 -6.69 -6.18 11.83
C VAL A 142 -5.41 -6.70 12.51
N PRO A 143 -5.50 -7.74 13.36
CA PRO A 143 -4.34 -8.30 14.08
C PRO A 143 -3.32 -9.00 13.17
N LYS A 144 -2.09 -9.21 13.69
CA LYS A 144 -1.00 -9.89 12.99
C LYS A 144 -1.46 -11.23 12.43
N GLY A 145 -1.21 -11.45 11.14
CA GLY A 145 -1.54 -12.70 10.43
C GLY A 145 -3.03 -13.03 10.33
N ALA A 146 -3.93 -12.12 10.73
CA ALA A 146 -5.36 -12.33 10.53
C ALA A 146 -5.71 -12.24 9.03
N ILE A 147 -6.64 -13.10 8.61
CA ILE A 147 -7.25 -13.06 7.28
C ILE A 147 -8.68 -12.58 7.46
N VAL A 148 -8.99 -11.39 6.94
CA VAL A 148 -10.31 -10.76 7.06
C VAL A 148 -11.01 -10.68 5.72
N GLY A 149 -12.34 -10.67 5.72
CA GLY A 149 -13.12 -10.41 4.52
C GLY A 149 -14.55 -9.98 4.78
N GLY A 150 -15.18 -9.40 3.75
CA GLY A 150 -16.58 -8.96 3.77
C GLY A 150 -16.78 -7.46 3.96
N ASN A 151 -18.04 -7.04 4.10
CA ASN A 151 -18.44 -5.66 4.37
C ASN A 151 -19.56 -5.64 5.46
N PRO A 152 -19.25 -5.26 6.71
CA PRO A 152 -17.92 -4.94 7.22
C PRO A 152 -17.02 -6.19 7.27
N ALA A 153 -15.72 -5.99 7.10
CA ALA A 153 -14.75 -7.07 7.13
C ALA A 153 -14.70 -7.73 8.52
N LYS A 154 -14.74 -9.06 8.54
CA LYS A 154 -14.62 -9.89 9.75
C LYS A 154 -13.45 -10.85 9.61
N ILE A 155 -12.87 -11.26 10.73
CA ILE A 155 -11.85 -12.32 10.75
C ILE A 155 -12.49 -13.61 10.23
N ILE A 156 -11.87 -14.19 9.20
CA ILE A 156 -12.23 -15.49 8.62
C ILE A 156 -11.40 -16.58 9.28
N LYS A 157 -10.08 -16.36 9.36
CA LYS A 157 -9.10 -17.26 9.99
C LYS A 157 -7.79 -16.53 10.26
N PHE A 158 -6.83 -17.23 10.84
CA PHE A 158 -5.45 -16.77 10.97
C PHE A 158 -4.53 -17.57 10.05
N ARG A 159 -3.39 -16.97 9.71
CA ARG A 159 -2.25 -17.69 9.14
C ARG A 159 -1.66 -18.64 10.18
N ASP A 160 -0.92 -19.63 9.70
CA ASP A 160 0.08 -20.31 10.51
C ASP A 160 1.20 -19.31 10.84
N LEU A 161 1.25 -18.86 12.09
CA LEU A 161 2.19 -17.85 12.54
C LEU A 161 3.61 -18.40 12.71
N GLU A 162 3.75 -19.69 13.02
CA GLU A 162 5.05 -20.34 13.15
C GLU A 162 5.73 -20.42 11.78
N LEU A 163 4.97 -20.86 10.77
CA LEU A 163 5.44 -20.87 9.38
C LEU A 163 5.72 -19.45 8.88
N TYR A 164 4.84 -18.49 9.17
CA TYR A 164 5.04 -17.09 8.80
C TYR A 164 6.36 -16.53 9.38
N ASP A 165 6.59 -16.69 10.68
CA ASP A 165 7.78 -16.16 11.34
C ASP A 165 9.05 -16.88 10.86
N LYS A 166 8.98 -18.18 10.56
CA LYS A 166 10.10 -18.93 9.95
C LYS A 166 10.46 -18.38 8.57
N LEU A 167 9.48 -18.15 7.70
CA LEU A 167 9.70 -17.60 6.35
C LEU A 167 10.20 -16.16 6.40
N GLU A 168 9.66 -15.35 7.30
CA GLU A 168 10.09 -13.96 7.49
C GLU A 168 11.56 -13.91 7.95
N LYS A 169 11.94 -14.71 8.95
CA LYS A 169 13.34 -14.80 9.42
C LYS A 169 14.30 -15.27 8.32
N ALA A 170 13.84 -16.15 7.44
CA ALA A 170 14.59 -16.62 6.29
C ALA A 170 14.64 -15.61 5.12
N GLY A 171 13.96 -14.46 5.22
CA GLY A 171 13.90 -13.47 4.14
C GLY A 171 13.05 -13.91 2.94
N MET A 172 12.23 -14.95 3.09
CA MET A 172 11.41 -15.54 2.02
C MET A 172 10.13 -14.75 1.76
N CYS A 173 10.27 -13.47 1.44
CA CYS A 173 9.18 -12.56 1.12
C CYS A 173 8.99 -12.46 -0.41
N TYR A 174 7.76 -12.23 -0.87
CA TYR A 174 7.49 -12.05 -2.31
C TYR A 174 7.65 -10.58 -2.74
N PRO A 175 8.26 -10.28 -3.91
CA PRO A 175 8.96 -11.22 -4.80
C PRO A 175 10.25 -11.74 -4.14
N ILE A 176 10.52 -13.03 -4.36
CA ILE A 176 11.77 -13.65 -3.91
C ILE A 176 12.93 -12.90 -4.59
N PRO A 177 14.02 -12.56 -3.88
CA PRO A 177 15.22 -12.02 -4.51
C PRO A 177 15.67 -12.94 -5.66
N ASP A 178 16.21 -12.36 -6.74
CA ASP A 178 16.60 -13.09 -7.96
C ASP A 178 17.61 -14.23 -7.71
N GLU A 179 18.27 -14.25 -6.54
CA GLU A 179 19.15 -15.32 -6.09
C GLU A 179 18.50 -16.09 -4.93
N LEU A 180 17.74 -17.14 -5.24
CA LEU A 180 17.49 -18.21 -4.27
C LEU A 180 18.82 -18.88 -3.90
N PRO A 181 19.08 -19.22 -2.63
CA PRO A 181 20.22 -20.06 -2.31
C PRO A 181 20.06 -21.38 -3.09
N ARG A 182 21.10 -21.78 -3.84
CA ARG A 182 21.05 -22.89 -4.83
C ARG A 182 20.55 -24.21 -4.23
N GLU A 183 20.67 -24.37 -2.92
CA GLU A 183 20.17 -25.50 -2.14
C GLU A 183 18.62 -25.62 -2.08
N TRP A 184 17.86 -24.53 -2.24
CA TRP A 184 16.37 -24.55 -2.18
C TRP A 184 15.71 -24.70 -3.54
N VAL A 185 16.46 -24.54 -4.63
CA VAL A 185 15.98 -24.80 -6.01
C VAL A 185 15.82 -26.32 -6.27
N LYS A 186 16.28 -27.16 -5.34
CA LYS A 186 16.16 -28.62 -5.39
C LYS A 186 15.30 -29.17 -4.26
N THR A 187 14.00 -28.90 -4.25
CA THR A 187 13.04 -29.85 -3.65
C THR A 187 11.64 -29.56 -4.19
N ASP A 188 10.91 -30.64 -4.44
CA ASP A 188 9.61 -30.74 -5.11
C ASP A 188 8.43 -30.02 -4.43
N GLY A 189 8.69 -29.14 -3.46
CA GLY A 189 7.67 -28.47 -2.64
C GLY A 189 7.03 -27.22 -3.26
N PHE A 190 7.73 -26.50 -4.15
CA PHE A 190 7.21 -25.24 -4.70
C PHE A 190 6.28 -25.42 -5.91
N ARG A 191 6.35 -26.56 -6.62
CA ARG A 191 5.48 -26.85 -7.77
C ARG A 191 4.03 -27.12 -7.38
N ASN A 192 3.77 -27.57 -6.15
CA ASN A 192 2.43 -28.01 -5.73
C ASN A 192 1.49 -26.86 -5.32
N TYR A 193 1.96 -25.60 -5.29
CA TYR A 193 1.14 -24.44 -4.91
C TYR A 193 0.64 -23.60 -6.10
N LEU A 194 0.93 -24.02 -7.34
CA LEU A 194 0.53 -23.33 -8.58
C LEU A 194 -0.24 -24.25 -9.55
N GLN A 195 -1.00 -25.22 -9.03
CA GLN A 195 -2.03 -25.94 -9.81
C GLN A 195 -3.43 -25.49 -9.37
#